data_AF-A0A0X3TPE3-F1
#
_entry.id   AF-A0A0X3TPE3-F1
#
_cell.length_a   1.000
_cell.length_b   1.000
_cell.length_c   1.000
_cell.angle_alpha   90.00
_cell.angle_beta   90.00
_cell.angle_gamma   90.00
#
_symmetry.space_group_name_H-M   'P 1'
#
loop_
_entity.id
_entity.type
_entity.pdbx_description
1 polymer ?
#
loop_
_entity_poly.entity_id
_entity_poly.type
_entity_poly.pdbx_seq_one_letter_code
_entity_poly.pdbx_strand_id
1 'polypeptide(L)'
;MKKESMRKPHQRIGSVSNAHVGRDFENVALEVFAGRGLTLKKNFKVLVGLNGVPKLHAFDLGCGEQKVLVECKSHKWTAPNDNVPSAKLTAWNEAMYYFLVAPQGFRKVLFVLRDLSEKRRETLAEYYIRTYRHLIPCDVEIWELDEVSGEVVERSFNQ
;
A
#
# COMPACT_ATOMS: atom_id res chain seq x y z
N MET A 1 26.32 18.74 -24.93
CA MET A 1 24.91 18.35 -25.17
C MET A 1 24.32 17.81 -23.87
N LYS A 2 23.39 18.52 -23.24
CA LYS A 2 22.67 18.02 -22.06
C LYS A 2 21.67 16.97 -22.54
N LYS A 3 21.76 15.74 -22.02
CA LYS A 3 20.75 14.69 -22.27
C LYS A 3 19.43 15.16 -21.66
N GLU A 4 18.46 15.43 -22.51
CA GLU A 4 17.08 15.66 -22.13
C GLU A 4 16.54 14.36 -21.52
N SER A 5 16.28 14.36 -20.22
CA SER A 5 15.68 13.24 -19.50
C SER A 5 14.29 12.99 -20.07
N MET A 6 14.12 11.91 -20.86
CA MET A 6 12.83 11.47 -21.38
C MET A 6 11.80 11.37 -20.24
N ARG A 7 10.79 12.26 -20.29
CA ARG A 7 9.63 12.22 -19.38
C ARG A 7 8.82 10.96 -19.68
N LYS A 8 8.76 10.03 -18.73
CA LYS A 8 7.86 8.87 -18.83
C LYS A 8 6.49 9.24 -18.24
N PRO A 9 5.38 9.08 -18.99
CA PRO A 9 4.04 9.55 -18.60
C PRO A 9 3.44 8.91 -17.33
N HIS A 10 4.11 7.92 -16.75
CA HIS A 10 3.66 7.22 -15.55
C HIS A 10 4.65 7.28 -14.38
N GLN A 11 5.78 7.98 -14.55
CA GLN A 11 6.82 8.11 -13.53
C GLN A 11 6.60 9.38 -12.70
N ARG A 12 6.73 9.30 -11.37
CA ARG A 12 6.66 10.48 -10.50
C ARG A 12 7.71 11.50 -10.96
N ILE A 13 7.31 12.75 -11.17
CA ILE A 13 8.20 13.81 -11.66
C ILE A 13 9.40 13.94 -10.70
N GLY A 14 10.63 13.89 -11.24
CA GLY A 14 11.85 13.98 -10.46
C GLY A 14 12.33 12.67 -9.80
N SER A 15 11.56 11.58 -9.88
CA SER A 15 11.99 10.28 -9.35
C SER A 15 12.95 9.57 -10.31
N VAL A 16 13.80 8.69 -9.77
CA VAL A 16 14.68 7.81 -10.58
C VAL A 16 13.87 6.73 -11.30
N SER A 17 12.88 6.13 -10.62
CA SER A 17 11.90 5.18 -11.17
C SER A 17 10.75 4.94 -10.18
N ASN A 18 9.61 4.41 -10.64
CA ASN A 18 8.52 4.02 -9.74
C ASN A 18 8.93 2.94 -8.73
N ALA A 19 9.78 1.99 -9.14
CA ALA A 19 10.32 0.96 -8.24
C ALA A 19 11.21 1.55 -7.13
N HIS A 20 11.95 2.63 -7.44
CA HIS A 20 12.74 3.35 -6.45
C HIS A 20 11.83 4.04 -5.42
N VAL A 21 10.80 4.76 -5.89
CA VAL A 21 9.82 5.42 -5.01
C VAL A 21 9.12 4.41 -4.09
N GLY A 22 8.76 3.24 -4.61
CA GLY A 22 8.17 2.16 -3.81
C GLY A 22 9.11 1.68 -2.70
N ARG A 23 10.39 1.42 -3.02
CA ARG A 23 11.39 0.98 -2.02
C ARG A 23 11.67 2.00 -0.94
N ASP A 24 11.68 3.28 -1.28
CA ASP A 24 11.83 4.36 -0.29
C ASP A 24 10.61 4.40 0.63
N PHE A 25 9.41 4.27 0.07
CA PHE A 25 8.19 4.22 0.84
C PHE A 25 8.13 3.02 1.80
N GLU A 26 8.63 1.85 1.38
CA GLU A 26 8.81 0.70 2.27
C GLU A 26 9.78 0.97 3.43
N ASN A 27 10.84 1.78 3.22
CA ASN A 27 11.76 2.16 4.29
C ASN A 27 11.06 3.06 5.31
N VAL A 28 10.28 4.03 4.85
CA VAL A 28 9.49 4.88 5.74
C VAL A 28 8.47 4.05 6.52
N ALA A 29 7.81 3.10 5.86
CA ALA A 29 6.90 2.18 6.54
C ALA A 29 7.63 1.37 7.64
N LEU A 30 8.84 0.85 7.38
CA LEU A 30 9.65 0.17 8.41
C LEU A 30 9.87 1.05 9.64
N GLU A 31 10.25 2.32 9.45
CA GLU A 31 10.49 3.27 10.54
C GLU A 31 9.20 3.54 11.34
N VAL A 32 8.08 3.74 10.63
CA VAL A 32 6.75 3.92 11.25
C VAL A 32 6.38 2.72 12.12
N PHE A 33 6.53 1.50 11.61
CA PHE A 33 6.19 0.28 12.35
C PHE A 33 7.17 0.03 13.50
N ALA A 34 8.47 0.31 13.32
CA ALA A 34 9.46 0.23 14.39
C ALA A 34 9.15 1.20 15.54
N GLY A 35 8.73 2.43 15.23
CA GLY A 35 8.25 3.41 16.22
C GLY A 35 7.00 2.95 16.99
N ARG A 36 6.26 1.96 16.46
CA ARG A 36 5.11 1.31 17.11
C ARG A 36 5.49 -0.03 17.79
N GLY A 37 6.78 -0.33 17.93
CA GLY A 37 7.28 -1.56 18.57
C GLY A 37 7.20 -2.82 17.68
N LEU A 38 6.98 -2.67 16.37
CA LEU A 38 6.91 -3.78 15.42
C LEU A 38 8.23 -3.89 14.65
N THR A 39 8.92 -5.02 14.82
CA THR A 39 10.18 -5.32 14.14
C THR A 39 9.89 -6.10 12.86
N LEU A 40 9.61 -5.36 11.78
CA LEU A 40 9.28 -5.94 10.48
C LEU A 40 10.52 -6.12 9.60
N LYS A 41 10.46 -7.07 8.68
CA LYS A 41 11.48 -7.32 7.64
C LYS A 41 10.88 -7.11 6.26
N LYS A 42 11.69 -6.60 5.32
CA LYS A 42 11.29 -6.48 3.91
C LYS A 42 11.13 -7.85 3.24
N ASN A 43 10.33 -7.90 2.18
CA ASN A 43 10.17 -9.08 1.32
C ASN A 43 9.85 -10.33 2.16
N PHE A 44 8.90 -10.18 3.08
CA PHE A 44 8.54 -11.22 4.04
C PHE A 44 7.67 -12.26 3.35
N LYS A 45 8.17 -13.49 3.27
CA LYS A 45 7.55 -14.53 2.48
C LYS A 45 6.66 -15.42 3.34
N VAL A 46 5.43 -15.63 2.89
CA VAL A 46 4.50 -16.61 3.47
C VAL A 46 3.83 -17.42 2.36
N LEU A 47 3.36 -18.62 2.72
CA LEU A 47 2.52 -19.39 1.82
C LEU A 47 1.12 -18.79 1.82
N VAL A 48 0.65 -18.44 0.63
CA VAL A 48 -0.73 -18.01 0.39
C VAL A 48 -1.37 -18.98 -0.59
N GLY A 49 -2.69 -19.16 -0.56
CA GLY A 49 -3.33 -20.03 -1.54
C GLY A 49 -4.78 -20.37 -1.24
N LEU A 50 -5.47 -20.88 -2.26
CA LEU A 50 -6.82 -21.41 -2.17
C LEU A 50 -6.82 -22.91 -2.37
N ASN A 51 -7.82 -23.59 -1.77
CA ASN A 51 -8.11 -25.01 -2.02
C ASN A 51 -6.90 -25.94 -1.85
N GLY A 52 -6.03 -25.63 -0.88
CA GLY A 52 -4.83 -26.44 -0.61
C GLY A 52 -3.72 -26.32 -1.64
N VAL A 53 -3.76 -25.32 -2.54
CA VAL A 53 -2.70 -25.06 -3.53
C VAL A 53 -1.90 -23.81 -3.10
N PRO A 54 -0.80 -23.97 -2.36
CA PRO A 54 -0.02 -22.84 -1.86
C PRO A 54 0.97 -22.32 -2.91
N LYS A 55 1.21 -21.02 -2.86
CA LYS A 55 2.31 -20.32 -3.54
C LYS A 55 3.01 -19.43 -2.52
N LEU A 56 4.33 -19.29 -2.66
CA LEU A 56 5.07 -18.31 -1.88
C LEU A 56 4.75 -16.89 -2.39
N HIS A 57 4.18 -16.06 -1.52
CA HIS A 57 3.99 -14.64 -1.75
C HIS A 57 4.94 -13.85 -0.87
N ALA A 58 5.49 -12.77 -1.42
CA ALA A 58 6.34 -11.84 -0.71
C ALA A 58 5.53 -10.59 -0.39
N PHE A 59 5.13 -10.45 0.87
CA PHE A 59 4.61 -9.18 1.38
C PHE A 59 5.74 -8.16 1.45
N ASP A 60 5.43 -6.89 1.19
CA ASP A 60 6.41 -5.81 1.20
C ASP A 60 7.15 -5.77 2.54
N LEU A 61 6.41 -5.83 3.67
CA LEU A 61 6.97 -6.01 5.01
C LEU A 61 6.22 -7.11 5.80
N GLY A 62 6.90 -7.72 6.78
CA GLY A 62 6.22 -8.60 7.73
C GLY A 62 7.10 -9.16 8.84
N CYS A 63 6.47 -9.84 9.79
CA CYS A 63 7.12 -10.52 10.92
C CYS A 63 6.33 -11.78 11.30
N GLY A 64 7.02 -12.93 11.34
CA GLY A 64 6.41 -14.21 11.68
C GLY A 64 6.13 -14.41 13.17
N GLU A 65 6.93 -13.78 14.03
CA GLU A 65 6.80 -13.84 15.50
C GLU A 65 5.68 -12.93 15.98
N GLN A 66 5.68 -11.66 15.55
CA GLN A 66 4.63 -10.69 15.88
C GLN A 66 3.38 -10.83 15.02
N LYS A 67 3.38 -11.78 14.07
CA LYS A 67 2.26 -12.09 13.16
C LYS A 67 1.70 -10.84 12.46
N VAL A 68 2.56 -10.11 11.76
CA VAL A 68 2.15 -8.93 10.96
C VAL A 68 2.53 -9.10 9.49
N LEU A 69 1.62 -8.75 8.59
CA LEU A 69 1.83 -8.65 7.14
C LEU A 69 1.46 -7.25 6.67
N VAL A 70 2.30 -6.67 5.81
CA VAL A 70 2.08 -5.32 5.28
C VAL A 70 2.31 -5.29 3.77
N GLU A 71 1.36 -4.71 3.05
CA GLU A 71 1.52 -4.29 1.65
C GLU A 71 1.62 -2.77 1.60
N CYS A 72 2.66 -2.26 0.95
CA CYS A 72 2.95 -0.85 0.81
C CYS A 72 2.53 -0.35 -0.57
N LYS A 73 1.80 0.77 -0.64
CA LYS A 73 1.42 1.38 -1.93
C LYS A 73 1.52 2.91 -1.88
N SER A 74 2.57 3.46 -2.48
CA SER A 74 2.81 4.91 -2.59
C SER A 74 2.08 5.55 -3.78
N HIS A 75 0.84 5.11 -4.06
CA HIS A 75 0.08 5.53 -5.22
C HIS A 75 -0.60 6.88 -5.00
N LYS A 76 -0.79 7.63 -6.08
CA LYS A 76 -1.39 8.97 -6.10
C LYS A 76 -2.55 9.04 -7.10
N TRP A 77 -3.41 10.04 -6.93
CA TRP A 77 -4.32 10.49 -7.97
C TRP A 77 -3.56 10.82 -9.26
N THR A 78 -4.22 10.63 -10.40
CA THR A 78 -3.56 10.84 -11.70
C THR A 78 -3.72 12.29 -12.14
N ALA A 79 -2.61 13.01 -12.21
CA ALA A 79 -2.54 14.36 -12.78
C ALA A 79 -3.05 14.40 -14.24
N PRO A 80 -3.51 15.56 -14.75
CA PRO A 80 -3.58 16.86 -14.06
C PRO A 80 -4.82 17.09 -13.18
N ASN A 81 -5.88 16.28 -13.32
CA ASN A 81 -7.21 16.59 -12.77
C ASN A 81 -7.72 15.55 -11.76
N ASP A 82 -6.82 14.99 -10.96
CA ASP A 82 -7.10 13.90 -10.02
C ASP A 82 -7.90 12.75 -10.66
N ASN A 83 -7.52 12.27 -11.83
CA ASN A 83 -8.19 11.14 -12.45
C ASN A 83 -7.99 9.89 -11.58
N VAL A 84 -9.03 9.05 -11.51
CA VAL A 84 -9.00 7.81 -10.74
C VAL A 84 -7.88 6.94 -11.30
N PRO A 85 -6.90 6.51 -10.47
CA PRO A 85 -5.80 5.70 -10.96
C PRO A 85 -6.21 4.22 -11.02
N SER A 86 -7.19 3.85 -11.86
CA SER A 86 -7.84 2.53 -11.83
C SER A 86 -6.85 1.35 -11.92
N ALA A 87 -5.84 1.42 -12.79
CA ALA A 87 -4.80 0.39 -12.88
C ALA A 87 -3.99 0.22 -11.58
N LYS A 88 -3.79 1.30 -10.82
CA LYS A 88 -3.12 1.27 -9.52
C LYS A 88 -4.01 0.70 -8.42
N LEU A 89 -5.33 0.94 -8.50
CA LEU A 89 -6.32 0.37 -7.58
C LEU A 89 -6.52 -1.13 -7.81
N THR A 90 -6.30 -1.62 -9.04
CA THR A 90 -6.22 -3.08 -9.29
C THR A 90 -5.14 -3.75 -8.45
N ALA A 91 -3.98 -3.11 -8.26
CA ALA A 91 -2.94 -3.64 -7.37
C ALA A 91 -3.36 -3.66 -5.90
N TRP A 92 -4.26 -2.76 -5.48
CA TRP A 92 -4.81 -2.77 -4.12
C TRP A 92 -5.82 -3.92 -3.96
N ASN A 93 -6.64 -4.18 -4.99
CA ASN A 93 -7.53 -5.35 -5.02
C ASN A 93 -6.73 -6.66 -4.96
N GLU A 94 -5.60 -6.73 -5.66
CA GLU A 94 -4.70 -7.87 -5.58
C GLU A 94 -4.13 -8.05 -4.17
N ALA A 95 -3.72 -6.96 -3.50
CA ALA A 95 -3.29 -7.00 -2.11
C ALA A 95 -4.39 -7.54 -1.18
N MET A 96 -5.65 -7.12 -1.36
CA MET A 96 -6.78 -7.68 -0.61
C MET A 96 -6.93 -9.19 -0.82
N TYR A 97 -6.75 -9.66 -2.05
CA TYR A 97 -6.77 -11.09 -2.34
C TYR A 97 -5.64 -11.84 -1.62
N TYR A 98 -4.40 -11.33 -1.66
CA TYR A 98 -3.29 -11.93 -0.92
C TYR A 98 -3.53 -11.94 0.59
N PHE A 99 -4.11 -10.87 1.14
CA PHE A 99 -4.51 -10.83 2.55
C PHE A 99 -5.58 -11.85 2.89
N LEU A 100 -6.59 -12.03 2.02
CA LEU A 100 -7.65 -13.01 2.21
C LEU A 100 -7.11 -14.44 2.25
N VAL A 101 -6.14 -14.75 1.40
CA VAL A 101 -5.57 -16.10 1.24
C VAL A 101 -4.28 -16.33 2.04
N ALA A 102 -3.92 -15.39 2.90
CA ALA A 102 -2.80 -15.52 3.83
C ALA A 102 -3.18 -16.40 5.05
N PRO A 103 -2.18 -16.97 5.76
CA PRO A 103 -2.45 -17.73 6.97
C PRO A 103 -3.22 -16.91 8.00
N GLN A 104 -4.12 -17.56 8.73
CA GLN A 104 -4.90 -16.92 9.79
C GLN A 104 -4.01 -16.45 10.95
N GLY A 105 -4.52 -15.50 11.74
CA GLY A 105 -3.85 -14.99 12.93
C GLY A 105 -2.78 -13.93 12.67
N PHE A 106 -2.56 -13.56 11.40
CA PHE A 106 -1.76 -12.38 11.07
C PHE A 106 -2.62 -11.11 11.12
N ARG A 107 -2.10 -10.06 11.76
CA ARG A 107 -2.53 -8.67 11.54
C ARG A 107 -2.12 -8.26 10.13
N LYS A 108 -3.05 -7.70 9.37
CA LYS A 108 -2.86 -7.38 7.95
C LYS A 108 -3.07 -5.89 7.74
N VAL A 109 -2.07 -5.20 7.19
CA VAL A 109 -2.12 -3.75 7.02
C VAL A 109 -1.82 -3.39 5.56
N LEU A 110 -2.75 -2.71 4.90
CA LEU A 110 -2.43 -1.97 3.69
C LEU A 110 -1.93 -0.57 4.11
N PHE A 111 -0.64 -0.34 3.94
CA PHE A 111 0.01 0.94 4.26
C PHE A 111 0.16 1.77 2.98
N VAL A 112 -0.52 2.90 2.89
CA VAL A 112 -0.59 3.69 1.65
C VAL A 112 -0.20 5.14 1.87
N LEU A 113 0.20 5.79 0.78
CA LEU A 113 0.45 7.22 0.79
C LEU A 113 -0.89 7.97 0.88
N ARG A 114 -0.97 8.94 1.80
CA ARG A 114 -2.06 9.89 1.86
C ARG A 114 -1.93 10.85 0.69
N ASP A 115 -2.90 10.78 -0.22
CA ASP A 115 -2.98 11.67 -1.38
C ASP A 115 -4.41 12.19 -1.51
N LEU A 116 -4.60 13.47 -1.19
CA LEU A 116 -5.91 14.13 -1.20
C LEU A 116 -6.27 14.60 -2.61
N SER A 117 -7.48 14.29 -3.07
CA SER A 117 -8.02 14.91 -4.28
C SER A 117 -8.74 16.20 -3.92
N GLU A 118 -8.32 17.31 -4.50
CA GLU A 118 -9.04 18.59 -4.36
C GLU A 118 -10.42 18.52 -5.01
N LYS A 119 -10.51 17.84 -6.16
CA LYS A 119 -11.75 17.66 -6.92
C LYS A 119 -12.82 16.87 -6.15
N ARG A 120 -12.43 15.81 -5.44
CA ARG A 120 -13.38 14.92 -4.74
C ARG A 120 -13.47 15.18 -3.25
N ARG A 121 -12.54 15.96 -2.69
CA ARG A 121 -12.46 16.24 -1.25
C ARG A 121 -12.31 14.95 -0.41
N GLU A 122 -11.64 13.94 -0.97
CA GLU A 122 -11.36 12.66 -0.32
C GLU A 122 -9.94 12.18 -0.69
N THR A 123 -9.31 11.42 0.20
CA THR A 123 -8.02 10.77 -0.08
C THR A 123 -8.20 9.56 -0.99
N LEU A 124 -7.11 9.08 -1.59
CA LEU A 124 -7.17 7.88 -2.41
C LEU A 124 -7.61 6.63 -1.61
N ALA A 125 -7.24 6.54 -0.32
CA ALA A 125 -7.73 5.45 0.52
C ALA A 125 -9.21 5.60 0.89
N GLU A 126 -9.68 6.81 1.17
CA GLU A 126 -11.12 7.07 1.39
C GLU A 126 -11.94 6.68 0.15
N TYR A 127 -11.47 7.06 -1.04
CA TYR A 127 -12.08 6.66 -2.30
C TYR A 127 -12.10 5.13 -2.45
N TYR A 128 -10.99 4.45 -2.16
CA TYR A 128 -10.89 3.00 -2.23
C TYR A 128 -11.87 2.32 -1.29
N ILE A 129 -11.91 2.74 -0.02
CA ILE A 129 -12.85 2.24 0.99
C ILE A 129 -14.30 2.46 0.54
N ARG A 130 -14.63 3.63 -0.03
CA ARG A 130 -16.00 3.93 -0.47
C ARG A 130 -16.45 3.09 -1.67
N THR A 131 -15.53 2.77 -2.59
CA THR A 131 -15.87 2.14 -3.88
C THR A 131 -15.58 0.64 -3.94
N TYR A 132 -14.61 0.16 -3.16
CA TYR A 132 -14.14 -1.22 -3.14
C TYR A 132 -14.30 -1.90 -1.77
N ARG A 133 -15.11 -1.34 -0.85
CA ARG A 133 -15.33 -1.95 0.49
C ARG A 133 -15.61 -3.44 0.45
N HIS A 134 -16.39 -3.88 -0.53
CA HIS A 134 -16.79 -5.27 -0.75
C HIS A 134 -15.62 -6.23 -1.02
N LEU A 135 -14.42 -5.72 -1.31
CA LEU A 135 -13.20 -6.51 -1.51
C LEU A 135 -12.29 -6.52 -0.28
N ILE A 136 -12.52 -5.66 0.71
CA ILE A 136 -11.63 -5.52 1.87
C ILE A 136 -11.96 -6.62 2.89
N PRO A 137 -11.04 -7.56 3.19
CA PRO A 137 -11.27 -8.55 4.24
C PRO A 137 -11.48 -7.87 5.60
N CYS A 138 -12.33 -8.44 6.44
CA CYS A 138 -12.71 -7.83 7.71
C CYS A 138 -11.55 -7.63 8.71
N ASP A 139 -10.47 -8.40 8.56
CA ASP A 139 -9.26 -8.38 9.38
C ASP A 139 -8.12 -7.54 8.77
N VAL A 140 -8.40 -6.77 7.72
CA VAL A 140 -7.44 -5.85 7.10
C VAL A 140 -7.63 -4.43 7.62
N GLU A 141 -6.53 -3.83 8.05
CA GLU A 141 -6.43 -2.42 8.39
C GLU A 141 -5.92 -1.62 7.18
N ILE A 142 -6.38 -0.37 7.02
CA ILE A 142 -5.83 0.56 6.00
C ILE A 142 -5.27 1.78 6.71
N TRP A 143 -3.98 2.03 6.53
CA TRP A 143 -3.25 3.14 7.14
C TRP A 143 -2.76 4.08 6.05
N GLU A 144 -2.95 5.38 6.24
CA GLU A 144 -2.45 6.42 5.35
C GLU A 144 -1.33 7.23 6.01
N LEU A 145 -0.20 7.37 5.32
CA LEU A 145 0.90 8.24 5.74
C LEU A 145 0.86 9.56 4.98
N ASP A 146 0.84 10.67 5.70
CA ASP A 146 1.15 11.99 5.15
C ASP A 146 2.67 12.18 5.06
N GLU A 147 3.22 12.22 3.84
CA GLU A 147 4.66 12.40 3.59
C GLU A 147 5.20 13.76 4.11
N VAL A 148 4.34 14.77 4.28
CA VAL A 148 4.75 16.12 4.70
C VAL A 148 4.80 16.22 6.22
N SER A 149 3.76 15.77 6.91
CA SER A 149 3.71 15.85 8.38
C SER A 149 4.33 14.63 9.08
N GLY A 150 4.49 13.51 8.37
CA GLY A 150 4.84 12.22 8.95
C GLY A 150 3.70 11.57 9.73
N GLU A 151 2.50 12.16 9.70
CA GLU A 151 1.33 11.64 10.41
C GLU A 151 0.80 10.37 9.74
N VAL A 152 0.44 9.38 10.57
CA VAL A 152 -0.16 8.13 10.11
C VAL A 152 -1.57 8.01 10.66
N VAL A 153 -2.55 7.96 9.75
CA VAL A 153 -3.97 7.87 10.06
C VAL A 153 -4.46 6.46 9.74
N GLU A 154 -4.97 5.75 10.74
CA GLU A 154 -5.69 4.50 10.54
C GLU A 154 -7.15 4.79 10.14
N ARG A 155 -7.61 4.18 9.05
CA ARG A 155 -8.97 4.38 8.54
C ARG A 155 -9.91 3.34 9.13
N SER A 156 -10.93 3.81 9.85
CA SER A 156 -12.02 2.97 10.33
C SER A 156 -13.10 2.85 9.26
N PHE A 157 -13.46 1.62 8.90
CA PHE A 157 -14.52 1.33 7.92
C PHE A 157 -15.30 0.04 8.22
N ASN A 158 -15.00 -0.63 9.33
CA ASN A 158 -15.81 -1.71 9.87
C ASN A 158 -16.91 -1.08 10.74
N GLN A 159 -18.01 -0.67 10.10
CA GLN A 159 -19.29 -0.34 10.75
C GLN A 159 -20.40 -1.11 10.05
#